data_AF-A0A2V2ESY6-F1
#
_entry.id   AF-A0A2V2ESY6-F1
#
_cell.length_a   1.000
_cell.length_b   1.000
_cell.length_c   1.000
_cell.angle_alpha   90.00
_cell.angle_beta   90.00
_cell.angle_gamma   90.00
#
_symmetry.space_group_name_H-M   'P 1'
#
loop_
_entity.id
_entity.type
_entity.pdbx_description
1 polymer ?
#
loop_
_entity_poly.entity_id
_entity_poly.type
_entity_poly.pdbx_seq_one_letter_code
_entity_poly.pdbx_strand_id
1 'polypeptide(L)'
;MYKGVKEIKVAGVTFNNKDGSSRQELLREFDREEAVAVSLLEHEHKGTPAFHVLVNGKIIGNIPKDKAPFIVRNRKGIAFDDIEIAIYQDKKGENYGASVYIPYEADEEWLDEEESQREIVNPAPNSNTYSQTPKSDEYKPFYTTTFFNVLMILFVTPLGLFTMWMFSSWSKGVKIAVTVGCALIFMMYYWLLLQLGAAGIDYNTLLQNA
;
A
#
# COMPACT_ATOMS: atom_id res chain seq x y z
N MET A 1 -0.42 0.14 -25.87
CA MET A 1 0.86 0.86 -26.10
C MET A 1 0.57 2.29 -25.76
N TYR A 2 1.30 2.85 -24.80
CA TYR A 2 1.06 4.20 -24.31
C TYR A 2 1.16 5.25 -25.42
N LYS A 3 0.27 6.24 -25.37
CA LYS A 3 0.24 7.37 -26.31
C LYS A 3 1.22 8.47 -25.90
N GLY A 4 1.48 8.61 -24.60
CA GLY A 4 2.44 9.55 -24.05
C GLY A 4 2.61 9.39 -22.56
N VAL A 5 3.41 10.29 -21.97
CA VAL A 5 3.72 10.35 -20.55
C VAL A 5 3.47 11.76 -20.04
N LYS A 6 2.79 11.90 -18.91
CA LYS A 6 2.52 13.18 -18.25
C LYS A 6 3.34 13.32 -16.98
N GLU A 7 4.19 14.34 -16.93
CA GLU A 7 4.86 14.74 -15.68
C GLU A 7 3.86 15.45 -14.75
N ILE A 8 3.80 15.03 -13.49
CA ILE A 8 3.00 15.65 -12.44
C ILE A 8 3.87 15.86 -11.19
N LYS A 9 4.00 17.11 -10.75
CA LYS A 9 4.65 17.44 -9.47
C LYS A 9 3.82 16.93 -8.29
N VAL A 10 4.47 16.21 -7.39
CA VAL A 10 3.83 15.64 -6.20
C VAL A 10 3.59 16.74 -5.16
N ALA A 11 2.35 16.85 -4.70
CA ALA A 11 1.96 17.82 -3.69
C ALA A 11 2.10 17.28 -2.27
N GLY A 12 2.40 18.17 -1.32
CA GLY A 12 2.39 17.87 0.10
C GLY A 12 3.54 16.99 0.59
N VAL A 13 4.67 17.01 -0.10
CA VAL A 13 5.91 16.29 0.24
C VAL A 13 6.59 16.80 1.51
N THR A 14 6.23 17.98 2.00
CA THR A 14 6.79 18.59 3.23
C THR A 14 5.99 18.26 4.49
N PHE A 15 4.82 17.63 4.35
CA PHE A 15 4.00 17.23 5.50
C PHE A 15 4.41 15.84 6.01
N ASN A 16 4.18 15.59 7.29
CA ASN A 16 4.30 14.24 7.83
C ASN A 16 3.08 13.39 7.45
N ASN A 17 3.27 12.08 7.37
CA ASN A 17 2.19 11.11 7.28
C ASN A 17 1.44 11.01 8.61
N LYS A 18 0.23 10.44 8.56
CA LYS A 18 -0.63 10.27 9.74
C LYS A 18 -0.02 9.37 10.82
N ASP A 19 0.86 8.45 10.42
CA ASP A 19 1.61 7.58 11.33
C ASP A 19 2.83 8.26 11.97
N GLY A 20 3.09 9.53 11.62
CA GLY A 20 4.22 10.32 12.12
C GLY A 20 5.48 10.25 11.26
N SER A 21 5.52 9.40 10.22
CA SER A 21 6.69 9.33 9.32
C SER A 21 6.87 10.63 8.51
N SER A 22 8.13 11.05 8.34
CA SER A 22 8.49 12.25 7.58
C SER A 22 8.59 11.93 6.09
N ARG A 23 7.78 12.59 5.26
CA ARG A 23 7.86 12.43 3.79
C ARG A 23 9.19 12.94 3.22
N GLN A 24 9.79 13.94 3.86
CA GLN A 24 11.13 14.43 3.47
C GLN A 24 12.22 13.41 3.77
N GLU A 25 12.10 12.67 4.86
CA GLU A 25 13.04 11.59 5.19
C GLU A 25 12.86 10.40 4.25
N LEU A 26 11.63 10.05 3.90
CA LEU A 26 11.34 9.03 2.89
C LEU A 26 11.90 9.41 1.52
N LEU A 27 11.71 10.65 1.07
CA LEU A 27 12.28 11.09 -0.21
C LEU A 27 13.81 11.04 -0.21
N ARG A 28 14.45 11.40 0.91
CA ARG A 28 15.90 11.26 1.09
C ARG A 28 16.37 9.81 1.07
N GLU A 29 15.59 8.89 1.65
CA GLU A 29 15.84 7.44 1.62
C GLU A 29 15.80 6.94 0.17
N PHE A 30 14.72 7.25 -0.55
CA PHE A 30 14.47 6.77 -1.91
C PHE A 30 15.37 7.42 -2.98
N ASP A 31 15.84 8.65 -2.78
CA ASP A 31 16.84 9.30 -3.66
C ASP A 31 18.18 8.52 -3.75
N ARG A 32 18.43 7.63 -2.78
CA ARG A 32 19.63 6.80 -2.72
C ARG A 32 19.42 5.38 -3.25
N GLU A 33 18.17 5.02 -3.55
CA GLU A 33 17.84 3.70 -4.07
C GLU A 33 18.03 3.66 -5.60
N GLU A 34 18.58 2.56 -6.10
CA GLU A 34 18.80 2.36 -7.55
C GLU A 34 17.48 2.14 -8.30
N ALA A 35 16.52 1.48 -7.66
CA ALA A 35 15.20 1.21 -8.21
C ALA A 35 14.14 1.25 -7.12
N VAL A 36 13.00 1.88 -7.43
CA VAL A 36 11.87 2.01 -6.51
C VAL A 36 10.57 1.64 -7.21
N ALA A 37 9.61 1.07 -6.48
CA ALA A 37 8.28 0.78 -6.98
C ALA A 37 7.34 1.97 -6.71
N VAL A 38 6.73 2.53 -7.75
CA VAL A 38 5.82 3.69 -7.64
C VAL A 38 4.39 3.24 -7.88
N SER A 39 3.44 3.76 -7.10
CA SER A 39 2.01 3.47 -7.30
C SER A 39 1.12 4.62 -6.85
N LEU A 40 -0.14 4.59 -7.29
CA LEU A 40 -1.17 5.53 -6.84
C LEU A 40 -2.22 4.80 -6.02
N LEU A 41 -2.56 5.36 -4.86
CA LEU A 41 -3.66 4.88 -4.03
C LEU A 41 -4.81 5.89 -4.06
N GLU A 42 -5.92 5.49 -4.68
CA GLU A 42 -7.15 6.28 -4.74
C GLU A 42 -7.78 6.39 -3.33
N HIS A 43 -8.25 7.60 -3.00
CA HIS A 43 -9.01 7.90 -1.79
C HIS A 43 -9.98 9.05 -2.05
N GLU A 44 -10.83 9.35 -1.07
CA GLU A 44 -11.74 10.49 -1.13
C GLU A 44 -11.22 11.65 -0.29
N HIS A 45 -11.25 12.86 -0.86
CA HIS A 45 -11.03 14.10 -0.12
C HIS A 45 -12.17 15.08 -0.40
N LYS A 46 -12.99 15.36 0.63
CA LYS A 46 -14.13 16.28 0.56
C LYS A 46 -15.11 15.94 -0.58
N GLY A 47 -15.46 14.66 -0.74
CA GLY A 47 -16.38 14.21 -1.79
C GLY A 47 -15.80 14.16 -3.20
N THR A 48 -14.49 14.37 -3.37
CA THR A 48 -13.81 14.32 -4.67
C THR A 48 -12.70 13.26 -4.69
N PRO A 49 -12.48 12.56 -5.83
CA PRO A 49 -11.37 11.62 -5.97
C PRO A 49 -10.02 12.31 -5.76
N ALA A 50 -9.15 11.66 -5.00
CA ALA A 50 -7.79 12.07 -4.74
C ALA A 50 -6.86 10.86 -4.75
N PHE A 51 -5.57 11.08 -4.97
CA PHE A 51 -4.61 10.00 -5.15
C PHE A 51 -3.38 10.26 -4.30
N HIS A 52 -3.06 9.34 -3.40
CA HIS A 52 -1.75 9.31 -2.76
C HIS A 52 -0.72 8.79 -3.74
N VAL A 53 0.48 9.36 -3.70
CA VAL A 53 1.64 8.84 -4.40
C VAL A 53 2.43 7.99 -3.42
N LEU A 54 2.66 6.72 -3.77
CA LEU A 54 3.38 5.76 -2.95
C LEU A 54 4.69 5.39 -3.63
N VAL A 55 5.76 5.32 -2.84
CA VAL A 55 7.05 4.75 -3.24
C VAL A 55 7.38 3.63 -2.26
N ASN A 56 7.65 2.43 -2.79
CA ASN A 56 7.83 1.21 -2.01
C ASN A 56 6.71 0.99 -0.98
N GLY A 57 5.46 1.31 -1.35
CA GLY A 57 4.29 1.21 -0.48
C GLY A 57 4.14 2.30 0.59
N LYS A 58 5.08 3.25 0.69
CA LYS A 58 5.02 4.37 1.65
C LYS A 58 4.51 5.64 0.96
N ILE A 59 3.59 6.37 1.62
CA ILE A 59 3.03 7.63 1.07
C ILE A 59 4.09 8.73 1.10
N ILE A 60 4.43 9.28 -0.06
CA ILE A 60 5.35 10.42 -0.21
C ILE A 60 4.64 11.74 -0.53
N GLY A 61 3.34 11.70 -0.85
CA GLY A 61 2.57 12.88 -1.19
C GLY A 61 1.27 12.56 -1.90
N ASN A 62 0.76 13.52 -2.70
CA ASN A 62 -0.50 13.40 -3.43
C ASN A 62 -0.38 13.92 -4.86
N ILE A 63 -1.23 13.43 -5.74
CA ILE A 63 -1.55 14.10 -7.00
C ILE A 63 -2.26 15.43 -6.68
N PRO A 64 -1.83 16.57 -7.26
CA PRO A 64 -2.52 17.84 -7.10
C PRO A 64 -4.00 17.76 -7.49
N LYS A 65 -4.84 18.52 -6.80
CA LYS A 65 -6.30 18.48 -6.98
C LYS A 65 -6.72 18.75 -8.43
N ASP A 66 -6.06 19.69 -9.10
CA ASP A 66 -6.32 20.07 -10.49
C ASP A 66 -5.91 18.98 -11.50
N LYS A 67 -5.03 18.05 -11.11
CA LYS A 67 -4.58 16.93 -11.95
C LYS A 67 -5.30 15.61 -11.64
N ALA A 68 -6.04 15.51 -10.53
CA ALA A 68 -6.82 14.31 -10.20
C ALA A 68 -7.82 13.88 -11.31
N PRO A 69 -8.53 14.80 -12.00
CA PRO A 69 -9.41 14.42 -13.12
C PRO A 69 -8.67 13.71 -14.26
N PHE A 70 -7.42 14.09 -14.54
CA PHE A 70 -6.59 13.42 -15.55
C PHE A 70 -6.37 11.94 -15.19
N ILE A 71 -6.09 11.64 -13.92
CA ILE A 71 -5.93 10.26 -13.44
C ILE A 71 -7.23 9.48 -13.58
N VAL A 72 -8.36 10.05 -13.16
CA VAL A 72 -9.67 9.36 -13.27
C VAL A 72 -10.00 8.99 -14.71
N ARG A 73 -9.71 9.87 -15.68
CA ARG A 73 -9.94 9.61 -17.10
C ARG A 73 -8.99 8.56 -17.67
N ASN A 74 -7.73 8.57 -17.25
CA ASN A 74 -6.66 7.77 -17.85
C ASN A 74 -6.29 6.49 -17.08
N ARG A 75 -6.87 6.23 -15.90
CA ARG A 75 -6.54 5.06 -15.05
C ARG A 75 -6.77 3.71 -15.75
N LYS A 76 -7.69 3.65 -16.71
CA LYS A 76 -7.96 2.43 -17.48
C LYS A 76 -6.82 2.23 -18.46
N GLY A 77 -5.93 1.27 -18.16
CA GLY A 77 -4.78 0.94 -19.01
C GLY A 77 -3.43 1.24 -18.38
N ILE A 78 -3.38 1.89 -17.21
CA ILE A 78 -2.12 2.08 -16.47
C ILE A 78 -1.91 0.83 -15.61
N ALA A 79 -0.96 -0.02 -16.00
CA ALA A 79 -0.40 -0.96 -15.05
C ALA A 79 0.40 -0.15 -14.02
N PHE A 80 0.22 -0.46 -12.73
CA PHE A 80 0.88 0.29 -11.65
C PHE A 80 2.42 0.23 -11.74
N ASP A 81 2.95 -0.70 -12.52
CA ASP A 81 4.38 -0.94 -12.72
C ASP A 81 5.01 0.06 -13.72
N ASP A 82 4.21 0.85 -14.45
CA ASP A 82 4.66 1.75 -15.51
C ASP A 82 4.80 3.22 -15.07
N ILE A 83 4.63 3.51 -13.78
CA ILE A 83 4.80 4.87 -13.25
C ILE A 83 6.27 5.06 -12.83
N GLU A 84 6.91 6.09 -13.36
CA GLU A 84 8.25 6.49 -12.93
C GLU A 84 8.21 7.69 -11.98
N ILE A 85 9.30 7.91 -11.25
CA ILE A 85 9.47 9.04 -10.34
C ILE A 85 10.83 9.70 -10.54
N ALA A 86 10.86 11.03 -10.55
CA ALA A 86 12.06 11.81 -10.34
C ALA A 86 12.01 12.46 -8.95
N ILE A 87 13.00 12.15 -8.12
CA ILE A 87 13.24 12.84 -6.85
C ILE A 87 14.33 13.88 -7.10
N TYR A 88 14.14 15.07 -6.55
CA TYR A 88 15.09 16.17 -6.72
C TYR A 88 15.20 17.01 -5.47
N GLN A 89 16.32 17.70 -5.33
CA GLN A 89 16.57 18.60 -4.22
C GLN A 89 16.37 20.05 -4.64
N ASP A 90 16.02 20.90 -3.68
CA ASP A 90 16.07 22.35 -3.89
C ASP A 90 17.52 22.84 -4.06
N LYS A 91 17.67 24.13 -4.40
CA LYS A 91 19.01 24.73 -4.66
C LYS A 91 19.96 24.63 -3.46
N LYS A 92 19.45 24.42 -2.25
CA LYS A 92 20.24 24.34 -1.02
C LYS A 92 20.54 22.90 -0.60
N GLY A 93 19.88 21.91 -1.21
CA GLY A 93 19.96 20.51 -0.77
C GLY A 93 19.21 20.24 0.55
N GLU A 94 18.38 21.17 1.00
CA GLU A 94 17.71 21.07 2.31
C GLU A 94 16.39 20.31 2.19
N ASN A 95 15.66 20.55 1.10
CA ASN A 95 14.34 19.97 0.87
C ASN A 95 14.32 19.14 -0.41
N TYR A 96 13.49 18.11 -0.37
CA TYR A 96 13.24 17.20 -1.48
C TYR A 96 11.86 17.48 -2.10
N GLY A 97 11.82 17.48 -3.42
CA GLY A 97 10.62 17.42 -4.24
C GLY A 97 10.54 16.11 -5.01
N ALA A 98 9.38 15.85 -5.60
CA ALA A 98 9.17 14.71 -6.48
C ALA A 98 8.24 15.07 -7.65
N SER A 99 8.49 14.46 -8.80
CA SER A 99 7.60 14.42 -9.96
C SER A 99 7.34 12.96 -10.32
N VAL A 100 6.09 12.62 -10.63
CA VAL A 100 5.74 11.30 -11.19
C VAL A 100 5.43 11.42 -12.68
N TYR A 101 5.81 10.40 -13.43
CA TYR A 101 5.61 10.30 -14.87
C TYR A 101 4.55 9.24 -15.12
N ILE A 102 3.38 9.69 -15.53
CA ILE A 102 2.20 8.83 -15.65
C ILE A 102 1.91 8.59 -17.12
N PRO A 103 2.04 7.34 -17.60
CA PRO A 103 1.70 7.02 -18.96
C PRO A 103 0.18 7.08 -19.16
N TYR A 104 -0.27 7.38 -20.38
CA TYR A 104 -1.69 7.42 -20.73
C TYR A 104 -1.95 6.81 -22.11
N GLU A 105 -3.15 6.23 -22.27
CA GLU A 105 -3.58 5.59 -23.52
C GLU A 105 -4.67 6.37 -24.28
N ALA A 106 -5.32 7.35 -23.64
CA ALA A 106 -6.40 8.11 -24.27
C ALA A 106 -5.84 9.21 -25.19
N ASP A 107 -6.49 9.38 -26.34
CA ASP A 107 -6.25 10.47 -27.28
C ASP A 107 -6.91 11.76 -26.70
N GLU A 108 -6.20 12.57 -25.92
CA GLU A 108 -6.69 13.93 -25.59
C GLU A 108 -5.94 14.98 -26.42
N GLU A 109 -6.65 15.48 -27.43
CA GLU A 109 -6.42 16.75 -28.12
C GLU A 109 -6.44 17.87 -27.07
N TRP A 110 -5.43 18.74 -27.09
CA TRP A 110 -5.15 19.71 -26.04
C TRP A 110 -6.28 20.76 -25.93
N LEU A 111 -6.83 20.94 -24.73
CA LEU A 111 -7.23 22.27 -24.28
C LEU A 111 -6.11 22.79 -23.39
N ASP A 112 -5.35 23.72 -23.94
CA ASP A 112 -4.23 24.37 -23.25
C ASP A 112 -4.70 24.99 -21.94
N GLU A 113 -3.82 25.01 -20.93
CA GLU A 113 -4.10 25.50 -19.57
C GLU A 113 -4.66 26.95 -19.53
N GLU A 114 -4.54 27.69 -20.64
CA GLU A 114 -5.06 29.05 -20.80
C GLU A 114 -6.60 29.18 -20.80
N GLU A 115 -7.37 28.16 -21.16
CA GLU A 115 -8.84 28.29 -21.26
C GLU A 115 -9.54 28.11 -19.90
N SER A 116 -8.96 27.33 -18.99
CA SER A 116 -9.48 27.14 -17.62
C SER A 116 -9.55 28.43 -16.80
N GLN A 117 -8.70 29.41 -17.12
CA GLN A 117 -8.67 30.72 -16.47
C GLN A 117 -9.67 31.71 -17.07
N ARG A 118 -10.25 31.42 -18.24
CA ARG A 118 -11.23 32.29 -18.91
C ARG A 118 -12.68 31.97 -18.52
N GLU A 119 -12.95 30.77 -18.01
CA GLU A 119 -14.31 30.34 -17.68
C GLU A 119 -14.82 30.81 -16.30
N ILE A 120 -13.93 31.30 -15.42
CA ILE A 120 -14.31 31.80 -14.07
C ILE A 120 -15.20 33.08 -14.14
N VAL A 121 -15.36 33.70 -15.30
CA VAL A 121 -16.11 34.96 -15.46
C VAL A 121 -17.60 34.79 -15.84
N ASN A 122 -18.07 33.59 -16.20
CA ASN A 122 -19.47 33.40 -16.61
C ASN A 122 -20.17 32.25 -15.87
N PRO A 123 -21.14 32.49 -14.97
CA PRO A 123 -21.98 31.42 -14.47
C PRO A 123 -23.10 31.13 -15.47
N ALA A 124 -23.11 29.93 -16.05
CA ALA A 124 -24.24 29.42 -16.84
C ALA A 124 -24.41 27.90 -16.59
N PRO A 125 -25.59 27.32 -16.87
CA PRO A 125 -26.45 26.71 -15.88
C PRO A 125 -26.21 25.21 -15.70
N ASN A 126 -26.53 24.76 -14.49
CA ASN A 126 -26.76 23.38 -14.08
C ASN A 126 -27.21 22.38 -15.19
N SER A 127 -26.31 21.48 -15.59
CA SER A 127 -26.71 20.21 -16.20
C SER A 127 -26.32 19.06 -15.26
N ASN A 128 -27.30 18.63 -14.47
CA ASN A 128 -27.24 17.38 -13.72
C ASN A 128 -27.20 16.21 -14.70
N THR A 129 -26.05 15.57 -14.85
CA THR A 129 -25.98 14.19 -15.35
C THR A 129 -25.04 13.41 -14.45
N TYR A 130 -25.53 13.07 -13.25
CA TYR A 130 -24.91 12.04 -12.43
C TYR A 130 -25.25 10.69 -13.07
N SER A 131 -24.35 10.21 -13.93
CA SER A 131 -24.31 8.80 -14.29
C SER A 131 -24.02 8.01 -13.03
N GLN A 132 -24.98 7.16 -12.65
CA GLN A 132 -24.90 6.30 -11.47
C GLN A 132 -23.60 5.47 -11.53
N THR A 133 -22.70 5.69 -10.58
CA THR A 133 -21.55 4.83 -10.35
C THR A 133 -22.05 3.46 -9.88
N PRO A 134 -21.68 2.33 -10.51
CA PRO A 134 -21.98 1.03 -9.95
C PRO A 134 -21.32 0.92 -8.57
N LYS A 135 -22.03 0.38 -7.58
CA LYS A 135 -21.49 0.08 -6.25
C LYS A 135 -20.19 -0.70 -6.44
N SER A 136 -19.07 -0.09 -6.08
CA SER A 136 -17.76 -0.74 -6.09
C SER A 136 -17.79 -1.84 -5.04
N ASP A 137 -17.81 -3.10 -5.48
CA ASP A 137 -17.54 -4.21 -4.59
C ASP A 137 -16.15 -3.99 -3.95
N GLU A 138 -16.13 -4.05 -2.63
CA GLU A 138 -14.96 -3.85 -1.77
C GLU A 138 -13.80 -4.76 -2.23
N TYR A 139 -12.81 -4.20 -2.92
CA TYR A 139 -11.63 -4.93 -3.37
C TYR A 139 -10.82 -5.40 -2.16
N LYS A 140 -10.89 -6.70 -1.87
CA LYS A 140 -10.08 -7.37 -0.85
C LYS A 140 -8.88 -8.02 -1.54
N PRO A 141 -7.63 -7.64 -1.22
CA PRO A 141 -6.46 -8.22 -1.86
C PRO A 141 -6.38 -9.73 -1.53
N PHE A 142 -5.86 -10.56 -2.45
CA PHE A 142 -6.09 -12.01 -2.43
C PHE A 142 -5.67 -12.72 -1.12
N TYR A 143 -4.67 -12.18 -0.40
CA TYR A 143 -4.16 -12.68 0.87
C TYR A 143 -5.10 -12.41 2.08
N THR A 144 -6.12 -11.56 1.92
CA THR A 144 -7.14 -11.30 2.96
C THR A 144 -8.30 -12.30 2.92
N THR A 145 -8.33 -13.20 1.94
CA THR A 145 -9.35 -14.23 1.82
C THR A 145 -9.11 -15.31 2.89
N THR A 146 -10.09 -15.50 3.78
CA THR A 146 -10.06 -16.46 4.91
C THR A 146 -9.57 -17.86 4.52
N PHE A 147 -9.82 -18.29 3.28
CA PHE A 147 -9.40 -19.58 2.74
C PHE A 147 -7.87 -19.74 2.64
N PHE A 148 -7.12 -18.72 2.18
CA PHE A 148 -5.66 -18.80 2.06
C PHE A 148 -4.98 -18.84 3.43
N ASN A 149 -5.52 -18.08 4.40
CA ASN A 149 -5.04 -18.10 5.78
C ASN A 149 -5.30 -19.45 6.46
N VAL A 150 -6.49 -20.02 6.29
CA VAL A 150 -6.81 -21.36 6.81
C VAL A 150 -5.93 -22.43 6.16
N LEU A 151 -5.65 -22.32 4.85
CA LEU A 151 -4.77 -23.23 4.12
C LEU A 151 -3.30 -23.13 4.58
N MET A 152 -2.78 -21.91 4.81
CA MET A 152 -1.43 -21.68 5.33
C MET A 152 -1.28 -22.11 6.80
N ILE A 153 -2.32 -21.95 7.62
CA ILE A 153 -2.38 -22.46 8.99
C ILE A 153 -2.35 -24.00 9.00
N LEU A 154 -3.04 -24.64 8.06
CA LEU A 154 -3.09 -26.10 7.94
C LEU A 154 -1.72 -26.70 7.57
N PHE A 155 -0.93 -26.03 6.72
CA PHE A 155 0.31 -26.59 6.16
C PHE A 155 1.62 -26.05 6.76
N VAL A 156 1.64 -24.85 7.37
CA VAL A 156 2.89 -24.20 7.80
C VAL A 156 2.74 -23.50 9.15
N THR A 157 2.43 -24.31 10.17
CA THR A 157 2.01 -23.84 11.49
C THR A 157 3.02 -23.01 12.30
N PRO A 158 4.33 -22.90 11.96
CA PRO A 158 5.15 -21.81 12.51
C PRO A 158 5.21 -20.56 11.62
N LEU A 159 5.20 -20.69 10.29
CA LEU A 159 5.35 -19.51 9.40
C LEU A 159 4.05 -18.73 9.24
N GLY A 160 2.88 -19.37 9.22
CA GLY A 160 1.60 -18.66 9.09
C GLY A 160 1.35 -17.70 10.26
N LEU A 161 1.75 -18.07 11.48
CA LEU A 161 1.65 -17.20 12.65
C LEU A 161 2.71 -16.07 12.59
N PHE A 162 3.90 -16.38 12.09
CA PHE A 162 5.00 -15.41 11.94
C PHE A 162 4.72 -14.36 10.86
N THR A 163 4.15 -14.75 9.71
CA THR A 163 3.76 -13.82 8.65
C THR A 163 2.62 -12.91 9.10
N MET A 164 1.66 -13.45 9.87
CA MET A 164 0.58 -12.67 10.47
C MET A 164 1.10 -11.69 11.55
N TRP A 165 2.15 -12.05 12.28
CA TRP A 165 2.82 -11.17 13.25
C TRP A 165 3.63 -10.03 12.59
N MET A 166 4.33 -10.31 11.49
CA MET A 166 5.19 -9.33 10.80
C MET A 166 4.38 -8.27 10.04
N PHE A 167 3.28 -8.65 9.37
CA PHE A 167 2.60 -7.78 8.41
C PHE A 167 1.23 -7.25 8.86
N SER A 168 0.75 -7.59 10.06
CA SER A 168 -0.56 -7.13 10.54
C SER A 168 -0.46 -5.87 11.42
N SER A 169 -1.39 -4.93 11.21
CA SER A 169 -1.45 -3.59 11.86
C SER A 169 -1.91 -3.61 13.32
N TRP A 170 -1.58 -4.66 14.06
CA TRP A 170 -2.08 -4.89 15.41
C TRP A 170 -1.63 -3.83 16.41
N SER A 171 -2.54 -3.46 17.32
CA SER A 171 -2.23 -2.60 18.45
C SER A 171 -1.18 -3.27 19.35
N LYS A 172 -0.39 -2.45 20.06
CA LYS A 172 0.72 -2.92 20.91
C LYS A 172 0.27 -4.00 21.92
N GLY A 173 -0.95 -3.90 22.44
CA GLY A 173 -1.51 -4.88 23.38
C GLY A 173 -1.77 -6.26 22.76
N VAL A 174 -2.25 -6.30 21.51
CA VAL A 174 -2.52 -7.58 20.83
C VAL A 174 -1.21 -8.30 20.51
N LYS A 175 -0.16 -7.57 20.12
CA LYS A 175 1.17 -8.14 19.92
C LYS A 175 1.72 -8.80 21.19
N ILE A 176 1.58 -8.14 22.34
CA ILE A 176 2.01 -8.67 23.64
C ILE A 176 1.22 -9.93 24.01
N ALA A 177 -0.12 -9.90 23.84
CA ALA A 177 -0.97 -11.04 24.16
C ALA A 177 -0.62 -12.30 23.35
N VAL A 178 -0.34 -12.15 22.05
CA VAL A 178 0.06 -13.27 21.19
C VAL A 178 1.45 -13.79 21.56
N THR A 179 2.43 -12.92 21.82
CA THR A 179 3.76 -13.35 22.24
C THR A 179 3.72 -14.13 23.56
N VAL A 180 2.93 -13.68 24.53
CA VAL A 180 2.74 -14.40 25.80
C VAL A 180 2.04 -15.74 25.57
N GLY A 181 1.02 -15.78 24.72
CA GLY A 181 0.32 -17.03 24.35
C GLY A 181 1.24 -18.07 23.73
N CYS A 182 2.08 -17.68 22.77
CA CYS A 182 3.06 -18.58 22.14
C CYS A 182 4.09 -19.11 23.16
N ALA A 183 4.58 -18.25 24.05
CA ALA A 183 5.54 -18.64 25.08
C ALA A 183 4.93 -19.68 26.05
N LEU A 184 3.68 -19.49 26.46
CA LEU A 184 2.96 -20.45 27.32
C LEU A 184 2.73 -21.80 26.62
N ILE A 185 2.35 -21.78 25.34
CA ILE A 185 2.20 -23.00 24.55
C ILE A 185 3.54 -23.74 24.44
N PHE A 186 4.63 -23.03 24.15
CA PHE A 186 5.96 -23.62 24.06
C PHE A 186 6.41 -24.22 25.40
N MET A 187 6.14 -23.51 26.51
CA MET A 187 6.43 -23.99 27.87
C MET A 187 5.61 -25.25 28.20
N MET A 188 4.34 -25.29 27.81
CA MET A 188 3.47 -26.47 27.98
C MET A 188 3.97 -27.67 27.17
N TYR A 189 4.35 -27.47 25.89
CA TYR A 189 4.92 -28.53 25.07
C TYR A 189 6.26 -29.03 25.62
N TYR A 190 7.12 -28.13 26.08
CA TYR A 190 8.38 -28.49 26.72
C TYR A 190 8.16 -29.32 27.98
N TRP A 191 7.18 -28.94 28.81
CA TRP A 191 6.79 -29.70 29.99
C TRP A 191 6.26 -31.10 29.65
N LEU A 192 5.42 -31.22 28.61
CA LEU A 192 4.93 -32.51 28.13
C LEU A 192 6.07 -33.41 27.61
N LEU A 193 7.04 -32.84 26.89
CA LEU A 193 8.22 -33.56 26.43
C LEU A 193 9.10 -34.05 27.58
N LEU A 194 9.23 -33.26 28.66
CA LEU A 194 9.90 -33.71 29.88
C LEU A 194 9.16 -34.86 30.56
N GLN A 195 7.82 -34.83 30.60
CA GLN A 195 7.02 -35.94 31.12
C GLN A 195 7.20 -37.22 30.28
N LEU A 196 7.23 -37.11 28.95
CA LEU A 196 7.47 -38.25 28.05
C LEU A 196 8.90 -38.79 28.16
N GLY A 197 9.90 -37.93 28.32
CA GLY A 197 11.28 -38.34 28.58
C GLY A 197 11.48 -38.99 29.95
N ALA A 198 10.73 -38.54 30.97
CA ALA A 198 10.74 -39.12 32.31
C ALA A 198 9.95 -40.44 32.39
N ALA A 199 8.99 -40.68 31.48
CA ALA A 199 8.18 -41.90 31.45
C ALA A 199 8.93 -43.14 30.94
N GLY A 200 10.17 -42.99 30.44
CA GLY A 200 11.09 -44.11 30.20
C GLY A 200 10.48 -45.27 29.40
N ILE A 201 9.80 -44.98 28.30
CA ILE A 201 9.35 -46.05 27.39
C ILE A 201 10.60 -46.55 26.65
N ASP A 202 11.14 -47.66 27.13
CA ASP A 202 12.21 -48.39 26.45
C ASP A 202 11.66 -48.93 25.12
N TYR A 203 12.22 -48.44 24.01
CA TYR A 203 11.83 -48.84 22.65
C TYR A 203 11.93 -50.37 22.45
N ASN A 204 12.77 -51.06 23.23
CA ASN A 204 12.90 -52.51 23.16
C ASN A 204 11.66 -53.26 23.70
N THR A 205 10.87 -52.67 24.59
CA THR A 205 9.69 -53.33 25.19
C THR A 205 8.48 -53.31 24.25
N LEU A 206 8.42 -52.34 23.32
CA LEU A 206 7.35 -52.24 22.31
C LEU A 206 7.58 -53.19 21.12
N LEU A 207 8.82 -53.57 20.83
CA LEU A 207 9.17 -54.49 19.75
C LEU A 207 9.11 -55.98 20.14
N GLN A 208 9.00 -56.31 21.43
CA GLN A 208 8.81 -57.71 21.89
C GLN A 208 7.34 -58.16 21.94
N ASN A 209 6.39 -57.22 21.83
CA ASN A 209 4.95 -57.48 21.88
C ASN A 209 4.25 -57.25 20.51
N ALA A 210 5.01 -57.11 19.42
CA ALA A 210 4.55 -57.08 18.03
C ALA A 210 5.07 -58.32 17.28
#